data_AF-D2R5J9-F1
#
_entry.id   AF-D2R5J9-F1
#
_cell.length_a   1.000
_cell.length_b   1.000
_cell.length_c   1.000
_cell.angle_alpha   90.00
_cell.angle_beta   90.00
_cell.angle_gamma   90.00
#
_symmetry.space_group_name_H-M   'P 1'
#
loop_
_entity.id
_entity.type
_entity.pdbx_description
1 polymer ?
#
loop_
_entity_poly.entity_id
_entity_poly.type
_entity_poly.pdbx_seq_one_letter_code
_entity_poly.pdbx_strand_id
1 'polypeptide(L)'
;MKVRPFVTGVGLLLVVFAAIENHASFGAEVSGAIENPGEQFSPAADFQLTADTTFGWRTGRLSGAINLAGHTLTIDTGGGNRTTLDGAISGAGNLVWIGGGAPTLQTAPSFLGGESPSSFTGTLTITQGTLALAKPMNVAAFAGKLLVLGGGKNQAIVRLDQSEQLPDDCVVRMLGEHEARIWTSGNSETLGPLDLQTHGTLDLGEGDSSLCFADSSAVRWDLSKTLTIEQWTTGRDKVAFGTSATGLTDQQLARIGFANPSQHPPGLYSAKIGSDGAVVPGVKIAAKNAPFDLSENARAEREKLYAVQGLAHIAAADSPLQQGMSLSFFGDSITWQDVYLAKIRAAIAAGETTRKLEIKCINRGINGGGVLAVRDGSEKAAYVSEAERDGRQAALAEVIAADKSSVAVVFIGINDVWWRDTTPEVFETTLRDIAATCRQNRTKLVLATLAIYQEKPDGTNPLDKKCDAFAELTRTVAKAEKVTLVDLRSAMIAYLQNHNAQLRVDGMVVSRESGLLTYDGVHPSEEGNRLLAELISDGVVRALRSE
;
A
#
# COMPACT_ATOMS: atom_id res chain seq x y z
N MET A 1 83.29 19.53 45.59
CA MET A 1 82.65 18.58 46.51
C MET A 1 81.14 18.62 46.24
N LYS A 2 80.53 17.46 45.97
CA LYS A 2 79.11 17.27 45.64
C LYS A 2 78.18 17.95 46.64
N VAL A 3 77.14 18.67 46.19
CA VAL A 3 75.81 18.74 46.83
C VAL A 3 74.75 19.10 45.76
N ARG A 4 73.66 18.31 45.66
CA ARG A 4 72.39 18.62 44.97
C ARG A 4 71.54 19.55 45.88
N PRO A 5 70.63 20.42 45.38
CA PRO A 5 69.24 19.98 45.16
C PRO A 5 68.37 20.73 44.10
N PHE A 6 67.22 20.08 43.85
CA PHE A 6 65.93 20.39 43.21
C PHE A 6 65.53 21.81 42.71
N VAL A 7 64.99 21.80 41.47
CA VAL A 7 63.72 22.34 40.93
C VAL A 7 63.24 23.75 41.31
N THR A 8 63.15 24.64 40.30
CA THR A 8 61.91 25.27 39.76
C THR A 8 62.28 26.44 38.82
N GLY A 9 61.53 26.61 37.73
CA GLY A 9 61.12 27.96 37.30
C GLY A 9 61.64 28.55 35.99
N VAL A 10 60.72 28.59 35.00
CA VAL A 10 60.34 29.73 34.13
C VAL A 10 61.26 30.15 32.98
N GLY A 11 60.66 30.14 31.77
CA GLY A 11 60.83 31.24 30.81
C GLY A 11 61.18 30.80 29.40
N LEU A 12 60.18 30.45 28.59
CA LEU A 12 60.32 30.64 27.14
C LEU A 12 59.17 31.50 26.60
N LEU A 13 59.63 32.59 26.01
CA LEU A 13 58.95 33.75 25.47
C LEU A 13 57.90 33.34 24.42
N LEU A 14 56.64 33.66 24.69
CA LEU A 14 55.56 33.65 23.71
C LEU A 14 55.60 34.99 22.97
N VAL A 15 55.91 34.98 21.67
CA VAL A 15 55.62 36.12 20.78
C VAL A 15 54.45 35.72 19.89
N VAL A 16 53.37 36.46 20.09
CA VAL A 16 52.09 36.39 19.39
C VAL A 16 52.27 36.85 17.94
N PHE A 17 51.79 36.05 16.99
CA PHE A 17 51.14 36.59 15.79
C PHE A 17 49.65 36.28 15.91
N ALA A 18 48.86 37.35 15.98
CA ALA A 18 47.42 37.29 15.93
C ALA A 18 46.99 36.95 14.50
N ALA A 19 46.32 35.81 14.33
CA ALA A 19 45.32 35.65 13.29
C ALA A 19 43.96 35.88 13.95
N ILE A 20 43.35 37.02 13.65
CA ILE A 20 41.93 37.25 13.89
C ILE A 20 41.22 36.45 12.80
N GLU A 21 40.86 35.20 13.11
CA GLU A 21 39.88 34.46 12.34
C GLU A 21 38.52 34.63 13.01
N ASN A 22 37.80 35.66 12.58
CA ASN A 22 36.36 35.72 12.71
C ASN A 22 35.75 34.73 11.69
N HIS A 23 35.88 33.43 11.93
CA HIS A 23 35.04 32.44 11.26
C HIS A 23 33.76 32.31 12.07
N ALA A 24 32.70 32.98 11.62
CA ALA A 24 31.36 32.49 11.92
C ALA A 24 31.33 31.00 11.55
N SER A 25 30.96 30.14 12.49
CA SER A 25 30.95 28.69 12.28
C SER A 25 29.91 28.35 11.20
N PHE A 26 30.36 28.21 9.95
CA PHE A 26 29.54 27.61 8.90
C PHE A 26 29.47 26.11 9.18
N GLY A 27 28.26 25.52 9.05
CA GLY A 27 28.06 24.08 9.21
C GLY A 27 28.89 23.26 8.22
N ALA A 28 28.88 21.94 8.36
CA ALA A 28 29.52 21.02 7.42
C ALA A 28 29.04 21.30 5.99
N GLU A 29 29.98 21.63 5.10
CA GLU A 29 29.69 21.84 3.69
C GLU A 29 29.36 20.50 3.02
N VAL A 30 28.17 20.41 2.42
CA VAL A 30 27.67 19.18 1.79
C VAL A 30 27.23 19.41 0.36
N SER A 31 27.41 18.37 -0.45
CA SER A 31 26.99 18.29 -1.85
C SER A 31 26.82 16.82 -2.25
N GLY A 32 26.05 16.55 -3.31
CA GLY A 32 25.89 15.20 -3.86
C GLY A 32 25.10 14.26 -2.94
N ALA A 33 25.29 12.94 -3.13
CA ALA A 33 24.55 11.93 -2.38
C ALA A 33 25.30 11.51 -1.11
N ILE A 34 24.63 11.62 0.04
CA ILE A 34 25.12 11.22 1.36
C ILE A 34 24.11 10.23 1.94
N GLU A 35 24.45 8.94 1.96
CA GLU A 35 23.52 7.88 2.37
C GLU A 35 23.15 7.97 3.86
N ASN A 36 24.14 8.28 4.72
CA ASN A 36 23.99 8.37 6.17
C ASN A 36 24.66 9.65 6.73
N PRO A 37 24.02 10.83 6.63
CA PRO A 37 24.60 12.08 7.11
C PRO A 37 24.87 12.09 8.62
N GLY A 38 24.04 11.41 9.42
CA GLY A 38 24.21 11.33 10.87
C GLY A 38 25.47 10.56 11.27
N GLU A 39 25.80 9.46 10.57
CA GLU A 39 27.05 8.72 10.80
C GLU A 39 28.27 9.49 10.27
N GLN A 40 28.14 10.14 9.11
CA GLN A 40 29.27 10.82 8.49
C GLN A 40 29.65 12.14 9.20
N PHE A 41 28.67 12.89 9.70
CA PHE A 41 28.89 14.24 10.23
C PHE A 41 28.42 14.46 11.67
N SER A 42 27.73 13.50 12.29
CA SER A 42 26.94 13.60 13.54
C SER A 42 25.47 13.97 13.30
N PRO A 43 24.51 13.36 14.02
CA PRO A 43 23.09 13.75 13.97
C PRO A 43 22.81 15.20 14.36
N ALA A 44 23.71 15.83 15.13
CA ALA A 44 23.58 17.20 15.61
C ALA A 44 24.41 18.22 14.81
N ALA A 45 25.06 17.81 13.71
CA ALA A 45 25.84 18.73 12.91
C ALA A 45 24.94 19.71 12.13
N ASP A 46 25.37 20.97 12.07
CA ASP A 46 24.81 21.94 11.15
C ASP A 46 25.35 21.67 9.73
N PHE A 47 24.55 21.92 8.71
CA PHE A 47 24.87 21.67 7.31
C PHE A 47 24.71 22.94 6.46
N GLN A 48 25.65 23.16 5.55
CA GLN A 48 25.61 24.20 4.52
C GLN A 48 25.66 23.52 3.16
N LEU A 49 24.63 23.67 2.33
CA LEU A 49 24.68 23.15 0.97
C LEU A 49 25.62 24.01 0.11
N THR A 50 26.46 23.34 -0.69
CA THR A 50 27.32 23.97 -1.72
C THR A 50 26.94 23.55 -3.14
N ALA A 51 26.06 22.55 -3.26
CA ALA A 51 25.37 22.13 -4.46
C ALA A 51 24.08 21.38 -4.07
N ASP A 52 23.31 20.94 -5.06
CA ASP A 52 22.20 20.02 -4.82
C ASP A 52 22.68 18.77 -4.08
N THR A 53 21.94 18.38 -3.04
CA THR A 53 22.35 17.36 -2.09
C THR A 53 21.21 16.40 -1.82
N THR A 54 21.52 15.11 -1.73
CA THR A 54 20.56 14.06 -1.34
C THR A 54 21.01 13.41 -0.04
N PHE A 55 20.16 13.42 0.97
CA PHE A 55 20.31 12.58 2.15
C PHE A 55 19.51 11.30 1.99
N GLY A 56 20.19 10.16 2.14
CA GLY A 56 19.66 8.84 1.82
C GLY A 56 18.91 8.14 2.96
N TRP A 57 18.59 6.88 2.71
CA TRP A 57 17.64 6.10 3.51
C TRP A 57 18.06 5.82 4.96
N ARG A 58 19.34 6.07 5.30
CA ARG A 58 19.87 5.93 6.66
C ARG A 58 19.89 7.24 7.45
N THR A 59 19.32 8.31 6.93
CA THR A 59 19.30 9.63 7.58
C THR A 59 18.79 9.59 9.02
N GLY A 60 17.74 8.81 9.29
CA GLY A 60 17.19 8.67 10.64
C GLY A 60 16.74 10.02 11.20
N ARG A 61 17.37 10.50 12.28
CA ARG A 61 17.04 11.79 12.91
C ARG A 61 18.22 12.76 12.80
N LEU A 62 17.97 13.96 12.29
CA LEU A 62 18.93 15.07 12.28
C LEU A 62 18.36 16.24 13.09
N SER A 63 19.16 16.82 13.99
CA SER A 63 18.77 17.95 14.84
C SER A 63 19.56 19.24 14.57
N GLY A 64 20.66 19.17 13.84
CA GLY A 64 21.41 20.36 13.45
C GLY A 64 20.72 21.14 12.33
N ALA A 65 21.00 22.43 12.26
CA ALA A 65 20.40 23.35 11.30
C ALA A 65 20.90 23.06 9.87
N ILE A 66 20.07 23.33 8.87
CA ILE A 66 20.42 23.14 7.46
C ILE A 66 20.20 24.46 6.71
N ASN A 67 21.24 24.97 6.05
CA ASN A 67 21.14 26.10 5.15
C ASN A 67 21.18 25.62 3.70
N LEU A 68 20.11 25.88 2.94
CA LEU A 68 19.95 25.46 1.55
C LEU A 68 20.83 26.27 0.58
N ALA A 69 21.16 27.52 0.91
CA ALA A 69 22.14 28.34 0.17
C ALA A 69 21.92 28.49 -1.35
N GLY A 70 20.68 28.37 -1.82
CA GLY A 70 20.26 28.43 -3.23
C GLY A 70 20.08 27.06 -3.90
N HIS A 71 20.28 25.97 -3.17
CA HIS A 71 20.30 24.61 -3.70
C HIS A 71 19.07 23.78 -3.28
N THR A 72 18.93 22.61 -3.90
CA THR A 72 17.91 21.63 -3.56
C THR A 72 18.45 20.61 -2.58
N LEU A 73 17.78 20.44 -1.44
CA LEU A 73 17.94 19.29 -0.56
C LEU A 73 16.89 18.24 -0.90
N THR A 74 17.31 17.03 -1.25
CA THR A 74 16.44 15.87 -1.41
C THR A 74 16.59 14.93 -0.21
N ILE A 75 15.48 14.51 0.38
CA ILE A 75 15.45 13.45 1.38
C ILE A 75 14.84 12.21 0.73
N ASP A 76 15.65 11.16 0.55
CA ASP A 76 15.22 9.88 0.04
C ASP A 76 15.19 8.85 1.18
N THR A 77 14.00 8.40 1.53
CA THR A 77 13.78 7.44 2.62
C THR A 77 14.09 5.99 2.24
N GLY A 78 14.40 5.69 0.97
CA GLY A 78 14.72 4.35 0.48
C GLY A 78 13.64 3.31 0.78
N GLY A 79 12.40 3.58 0.38
CA GLY A 79 11.27 2.69 0.61
C GLY A 79 10.48 2.97 1.89
N GLY A 80 10.67 4.16 2.50
CA GLY A 80 9.82 4.63 3.60
C GLY A 80 10.43 4.47 4.98
N ASN A 81 11.76 4.37 5.10
CA ASN A 81 12.42 4.48 6.39
C ASN A 81 12.04 5.81 7.06
N ARG A 82 11.73 5.75 8.35
CA ARG A 82 11.31 6.93 9.10
C ARG A 82 12.49 7.91 9.20
N THR A 83 12.29 9.11 8.68
CA THR A 83 13.25 10.21 8.77
C THR A 83 12.66 11.38 9.56
N THR A 84 13.48 12.10 10.32
CA THR A 84 13.06 13.25 11.13
C THR A 84 14.11 14.36 11.02
N LEU A 85 13.68 15.53 10.56
CA LEU A 85 14.50 16.74 10.50
C LEU A 85 13.98 17.72 11.56
N ASP A 86 14.67 17.82 12.69
CA ASP A 86 14.31 18.72 13.79
C ASP A 86 15.02 20.08 13.73
N GLY A 87 16.13 20.16 13.00
CA GLY A 87 16.87 21.40 12.82
C GLY A 87 16.07 22.44 12.04
N ALA A 88 16.41 23.72 12.25
CA ALA A 88 15.91 24.80 11.41
C ALA A 88 16.44 24.64 9.98
N ILE A 89 15.55 24.73 8.98
CA ILE A 89 15.95 24.78 7.57
C ILE A 89 15.82 26.22 7.06
N SER A 90 16.89 26.77 6.49
CA SER A 90 16.99 28.19 6.14
C SER A 90 17.62 28.43 4.76
N GLY A 91 17.66 29.68 4.33
CA GLY A 91 18.23 30.09 3.04
C GLY A 91 17.26 29.98 1.86
N ALA A 92 17.66 30.49 0.70
CA ALA A 92 16.94 30.21 -0.54
C ALA A 92 17.18 28.76 -0.97
N GLY A 93 16.24 28.10 -1.63
CA GLY A 93 16.41 26.73 -2.13
C GLY A 93 15.14 25.90 -2.04
N ASN A 94 15.25 24.64 -2.45
CA ASN A 94 14.11 23.72 -2.45
C ASN A 94 14.32 22.56 -1.49
N LEU A 95 13.23 22.05 -0.93
CA LEU A 95 13.21 20.80 -0.19
C LEU A 95 12.35 19.79 -0.96
N VAL A 96 12.95 18.66 -1.33
CA VAL A 96 12.27 17.56 -2.02
C VAL A 96 12.21 16.36 -1.10
N TRP A 97 11.03 15.81 -0.89
CA TRP A 97 10.79 14.62 -0.10
C TRP A 97 10.40 13.44 -0.98
N ILE A 98 11.09 12.31 -0.80
CA ILE A 98 10.83 11.04 -1.46
C ILE A 98 10.57 9.97 -0.38
N GLY A 99 9.30 9.83 -0.01
CA GLY A 99 8.81 8.88 0.98
C GLY A 99 8.26 7.59 0.36
N GLY A 100 8.71 6.43 0.82
CA GLY A 100 8.17 5.14 0.35
C GLY A 100 8.67 4.69 -1.03
N GLY A 101 8.02 3.69 -1.61
CA GLY A 101 8.36 3.12 -2.93
C GLY A 101 7.15 2.56 -3.68
N ALA A 102 7.39 2.02 -4.88
CA ALA A 102 6.40 1.21 -5.58
C ALA A 102 6.80 -0.27 -5.42
N PRO A 103 5.89 -1.18 -5.02
CA PRO A 103 4.45 -0.98 -4.78
C PRO A 103 4.08 -0.52 -3.36
N THR A 104 5.03 -0.48 -2.41
CA THR A 104 4.74 -0.24 -0.99
C THR A 104 4.66 1.25 -0.64
N LEU A 105 3.44 1.74 -0.41
CA LEU A 105 3.19 3.09 0.08
C LEU A 105 3.72 3.26 1.52
N GLN A 106 4.41 4.37 1.78
CA GLN A 106 4.73 4.80 3.14
C GLN A 106 3.50 5.51 3.74
N THR A 107 2.78 4.81 4.61
CA THR A 107 1.68 5.38 5.41
C THR A 107 2.15 5.93 6.75
N ALA A 108 3.23 5.36 7.31
CA ALA A 108 3.86 5.88 8.51
C ALA A 108 4.65 7.17 8.18
N PRO A 109 4.36 8.30 8.85
CA PRO A 109 4.96 9.58 8.53
C PRO A 109 6.46 9.62 8.82
N SER A 110 7.16 10.42 8.02
CA SER A 110 8.39 11.11 8.43
C SER A 110 8.07 12.53 8.88
N PHE A 111 9.02 13.25 9.46
CA PHE A 111 8.73 14.47 10.21
C PHE A 111 9.64 15.64 9.82
N LEU A 112 9.04 16.79 9.53
CA LEU A 112 9.67 18.10 9.70
C LEU A 112 9.28 18.59 11.10
N GLY A 113 10.17 18.39 12.07
CA GLY A 113 9.91 18.60 13.49
C GLY A 113 10.80 19.68 14.11
N GLY A 114 10.92 19.65 15.43
CA GLY A 114 11.75 20.55 16.23
C GLY A 114 11.13 21.93 16.51
N GLU A 115 11.73 22.64 17.47
CA GLU A 115 11.18 23.86 18.05
C GLU A 115 11.43 25.13 17.21
N SER A 116 12.49 25.12 16.39
CA SER A 116 12.90 26.29 15.60
C SER A 116 12.18 26.35 14.26
N PRO A 117 11.78 27.54 13.76
CA PRO A 117 11.13 27.66 12.47
C PRO A 117 12.07 27.28 11.32
N SER A 118 11.48 26.70 10.26
CA SER A 118 12.15 26.49 8.98
C SER A 118 11.78 27.66 8.06
N SER A 119 12.70 28.63 7.96
CA SER A 119 12.51 29.90 7.25
C SER A 119 12.99 29.87 5.80
N PHE A 120 13.24 28.70 5.22
CA PHE A 120 13.75 28.61 3.85
C PHE A 120 12.73 29.12 2.82
N THR A 121 13.24 29.79 1.79
CA THR A 121 12.43 30.34 0.71
C THR A 121 12.61 29.52 -0.56
N GLY A 122 11.51 29.06 -1.15
CA GLY A 122 11.51 28.28 -2.38
C GLY A 122 10.34 27.30 -2.37
N THR A 123 10.55 26.09 -2.89
CA THR A 123 9.49 25.07 -2.99
C THR A 123 9.70 23.95 -1.99
N LEU A 124 8.63 23.53 -1.32
CA LEU A 124 8.54 22.23 -0.66
C LEU A 124 7.82 21.27 -1.61
N THR A 125 8.48 20.21 -2.04
CA THR A 125 7.91 19.18 -2.91
C THR A 125 7.87 17.85 -2.17
N ILE A 126 6.69 17.28 -1.97
CA ILE A 126 6.53 15.89 -1.52
C ILE A 126 6.17 15.07 -2.76
N THR A 127 7.11 14.26 -3.25
CA THR A 127 6.91 13.51 -4.49
C THR A 127 6.08 12.25 -4.28
N GLN A 128 6.26 11.61 -3.13
CA GLN A 128 5.58 10.40 -2.69
C GLN A 128 5.75 10.20 -1.17
N GLY A 129 4.88 9.40 -0.57
CA GLY A 129 4.88 9.05 0.86
C GLY A 129 4.28 10.14 1.74
N THR A 130 4.40 9.95 3.06
CA THR A 130 3.80 10.84 4.07
C THR A 130 4.86 11.65 4.80
N LEU A 131 4.78 12.98 4.70
CA LEU A 131 5.59 13.92 5.47
C LEU A 131 4.68 14.72 6.42
N ALA A 132 4.90 14.57 7.71
CA ALA A 132 4.22 15.33 8.75
C ALA A 132 4.95 16.65 9.04
N LEU A 133 4.21 17.75 9.05
CA LEU A 133 4.63 19.02 9.59
C LEU A 133 4.34 18.98 11.09
N ALA A 134 5.40 18.88 11.90
CA ALA A 134 5.33 18.56 13.31
C ALA A 134 6.13 19.54 14.18
N LYS A 135 6.29 20.77 13.72
CA LYS A 135 6.77 21.87 14.56
C LYS A 135 5.63 22.32 15.48
N PRO A 136 5.92 23.01 16.60
CA PRO A 136 4.89 23.57 17.46
C PRO A 136 3.91 24.48 16.72
N MET A 137 2.70 24.63 17.25
CA MET A 137 1.68 25.53 16.68
C MET A 137 2.23 26.95 16.48
N ASN A 138 1.92 27.56 15.32
CA ASN A 138 2.42 28.87 14.88
C ASN A 138 3.94 28.92 14.61
N VAL A 139 4.64 27.79 14.58
CA VAL A 139 6.05 27.71 14.17
C VAL A 139 6.11 27.20 12.74
N ALA A 140 6.55 28.05 11.81
CA ALA A 140 6.61 27.71 10.39
C ALA A 140 7.46 26.46 10.14
N ALA A 141 6.85 25.38 9.63
CA ALA A 141 7.56 24.22 9.09
C ALA A 141 8.10 24.48 7.68
N PHE A 142 7.54 25.48 7.01
CA PHE A 142 7.92 25.95 5.70
C PHE A 142 7.57 27.44 5.57
N ALA A 143 8.43 28.25 4.97
CA ALA A 143 8.20 29.69 4.75
C ALA A 143 8.12 30.08 3.26
N GLY A 144 8.24 29.11 2.35
CA GLY A 144 8.12 29.35 0.92
C GLY A 144 6.67 29.41 0.44
N LYS A 145 6.49 29.86 -0.80
CA LYS A 145 5.16 30.19 -1.35
C LYS A 145 4.52 29.07 -2.17
N LEU A 146 5.20 27.93 -2.31
CA LEU A 146 4.73 26.83 -3.15
C LEU A 146 4.97 25.48 -2.46
N LEU A 147 3.87 24.79 -2.17
CA LEU A 147 3.84 23.38 -1.79
C LEU A 147 3.41 22.54 -2.99
N VAL A 148 4.24 21.59 -3.40
CA VAL A 148 3.93 20.64 -4.46
C VAL A 148 3.72 19.25 -3.87
N LEU A 149 2.58 18.63 -4.19
CA LEU A 149 2.26 17.26 -3.82
C LEU A 149 2.16 16.41 -5.09
N GLY A 150 3.05 15.43 -5.22
CA GLY A 150 3.09 14.42 -6.26
C GLY A 150 4.27 14.54 -7.23
N GLY A 151 4.19 13.82 -8.35
CA GLY A 151 5.27 13.69 -9.33
C GLY A 151 6.20 12.49 -9.11
N GLY A 152 5.97 11.70 -8.05
CA GLY A 152 6.62 10.41 -7.81
C GLY A 152 5.84 9.23 -8.37
N LYS A 153 6.20 8.02 -7.92
CA LYS A 153 5.62 6.73 -8.33
C LYS A 153 4.49 6.24 -7.39
N ASN A 154 4.07 7.08 -6.46
CA ASN A 154 3.02 6.77 -5.49
C ASN A 154 2.35 8.05 -4.99
N GLN A 155 1.35 7.90 -4.12
CA GLN A 155 0.65 9.03 -3.50
C GLN A 155 1.59 9.93 -2.71
N ALA A 156 1.33 11.23 -2.73
CA ALA A 156 2.05 12.24 -1.95
C ALA A 156 1.14 12.82 -0.88
N ILE A 157 1.56 12.75 0.38
CA ILE A 157 0.75 13.14 1.53
C ILE A 157 1.53 14.13 2.39
N VAL A 158 0.95 15.32 2.57
CA VAL A 158 1.33 16.21 3.68
C VAL A 158 0.37 15.98 4.84
N ARG A 159 0.90 15.76 6.03
CA ARG A 159 0.11 15.67 7.26
C ARG A 159 0.40 16.86 8.16
N LEU A 160 -0.64 17.44 8.75
CA LEU A 160 -0.50 18.49 9.74
C LEU A 160 -0.58 17.87 11.13
N ASP A 161 0.48 17.95 11.92
CA ASP A 161 0.47 17.53 13.32
C ASP A 161 0.20 18.72 14.27
N GLN A 162 0.28 19.96 13.77
CA GLN A 162 -0.10 21.23 14.44
C GLN A 162 -0.65 22.23 13.40
N SER A 163 -1.42 23.22 13.86
CA SER A 163 -1.94 24.32 13.03
C SER A 163 -0.92 25.42 12.74
N GLU A 164 -1.17 26.19 11.68
CA GLU A 164 -0.46 27.42 11.32
C GLU A 164 1.05 27.20 11.10
N GLN A 165 1.40 26.14 10.36
CA GLN A 165 2.78 25.79 10.02
C GLN A 165 3.15 26.14 8.57
N LEU A 166 2.17 26.50 7.74
CA LEU A 166 2.35 26.94 6.37
C LEU A 166 2.05 28.44 6.24
N PRO A 167 2.62 29.16 5.26
CA PRO A 167 2.28 30.57 5.04
C PRO A 167 0.87 30.75 4.46
N ASP A 168 0.17 31.79 4.89
CA ASP A 168 -1.17 32.16 4.40
C ASP A 168 -1.26 32.38 2.88
N ASP A 169 -0.14 32.69 2.21
CA ASP A 169 -0.05 32.86 0.76
C ASP A 169 0.56 31.65 0.02
N CYS A 170 0.71 30.52 0.71
CA CYS A 170 1.28 29.30 0.14
C CYS A 170 0.35 28.67 -0.89
N VAL A 171 0.72 28.73 -2.17
CA VAL A 171 0.02 28.00 -3.24
C VAL A 171 0.22 26.51 -3.03
N VAL A 172 -0.87 25.75 -3.02
CA VAL A 172 -0.81 24.28 -3.03
C VAL A 172 -1.03 23.78 -4.44
N ARG A 173 -0.08 23.02 -4.96
CA ARG A 173 -0.20 22.35 -6.26
C ARG A 173 -0.21 20.83 -6.09
N MET A 174 -1.30 20.20 -6.52
CA MET A 174 -1.45 18.75 -6.57
C MET A 174 -1.21 18.28 -8.01
N LEU A 175 -0.20 17.44 -8.27
CA LEU A 175 0.15 17.00 -9.63
C LEU A 175 0.61 15.53 -9.70
N GLY A 176 0.75 15.00 -10.92
CA GLY A 176 1.30 13.66 -11.18
C GLY A 176 0.24 12.60 -11.48
N GLU A 177 0.68 11.35 -11.58
CA GLU A 177 -0.19 10.22 -11.95
C GLU A 177 -1.00 9.66 -10.78
N HIS A 178 -0.51 9.87 -9.56
CA HIS A 178 -1.11 9.35 -8.33
C HIS A 178 -1.84 10.46 -7.55
N GLU A 179 -2.68 10.03 -6.60
CA GLU A 179 -3.43 10.95 -5.74
C GLU A 179 -2.49 11.78 -4.85
N ALA A 180 -2.83 13.05 -4.67
CA ALA A 180 -2.21 13.93 -3.69
C ALA A 180 -3.15 14.16 -2.50
N ARG A 181 -2.63 14.23 -1.28
CA ARG A 181 -3.44 14.36 -0.07
C ARG A 181 -2.90 15.43 0.88
N ILE A 182 -3.81 16.25 1.40
CA ILE A 182 -3.61 17.00 2.65
C ILE A 182 -4.37 16.28 3.74
N TRP A 183 -3.67 15.85 4.78
CA TRP A 183 -4.27 15.25 5.96
C TRP A 183 -4.10 16.20 7.13
N THR A 184 -5.18 16.86 7.52
CA THR A 184 -5.16 17.90 8.56
C THR A 184 -5.04 17.33 9.97
N SER A 185 -5.46 16.08 10.20
CA SER A 185 -5.45 15.44 11.51
C SER A 185 -6.09 16.28 12.64
N GLY A 186 -7.11 17.10 12.33
CA GLY A 186 -7.74 17.99 13.31
C GLY A 186 -7.07 19.36 13.48
N ASN A 187 -6.20 19.76 12.55
CA ASN A 187 -5.49 21.04 12.58
C ASN A 187 -5.96 21.99 11.46
N SER A 188 -5.63 23.26 11.60
CA SER A 188 -6.10 24.34 10.71
C SER A 188 -4.95 25.04 9.99
N GLU A 189 -5.24 25.48 8.76
CA GLU A 189 -4.32 26.30 7.94
C GLU A 189 -5.11 27.31 7.11
N THR A 190 -4.50 28.48 6.93
CA THR A 190 -4.84 29.43 5.86
C THR A 190 -3.78 29.28 4.76
N LEU A 191 -4.21 29.23 3.50
CA LEU A 191 -3.35 28.92 2.38
C LEU A 191 -3.63 29.85 1.20
N GLY A 192 -2.67 29.92 0.28
CA GLY A 192 -2.88 30.46 -1.06
C GLY A 192 -3.87 29.63 -1.87
N PRO A 193 -4.02 29.92 -3.18
CA PRO A 193 -4.95 29.19 -4.02
C PRO A 193 -4.52 27.74 -4.25
N LEU A 194 -5.50 26.88 -4.52
CA LEU A 194 -5.29 25.48 -4.88
C LEU A 194 -5.17 25.31 -6.39
N ASP A 195 -4.14 24.60 -6.83
CA ASP A 195 -3.90 24.19 -8.21
C ASP A 195 -4.04 22.66 -8.34
N LEU A 196 -5.18 22.19 -8.85
CA LEU A 196 -5.53 20.77 -8.96
C LEU A 196 -5.21 20.22 -10.36
N GLN A 197 -4.13 19.46 -10.48
CA GLN A 197 -3.68 18.79 -11.73
C GLN A 197 -3.68 17.25 -11.62
N THR A 198 -3.93 16.69 -10.44
CA THR A 198 -4.19 15.25 -10.20
C THR A 198 -5.42 15.08 -9.31
N HIS A 199 -5.89 13.85 -9.12
CA HIS A 199 -6.93 13.59 -8.12
C HIS A 199 -6.40 13.94 -6.73
N GLY A 200 -7.18 14.70 -5.97
CA GLY A 200 -6.80 15.22 -4.67
C GLY A 200 -7.72 14.75 -3.56
N THR A 201 -7.18 14.63 -2.35
CA THR A 201 -7.94 14.36 -1.13
C THR A 201 -7.61 15.38 -0.04
N LEU A 202 -8.65 15.91 0.60
CA LEU A 202 -8.57 16.68 1.83
C LEU A 202 -9.16 15.83 2.97
N ASP A 203 -8.30 15.27 3.81
CA ASP A 203 -8.70 14.43 4.95
C ASP A 203 -8.72 15.29 6.22
N LEU A 204 -9.91 15.47 6.79
CA LEU A 204 -10.13 16.37 7.93
C LEU A 204 -9.85 15.72 9.29
N GLY A 205 -9.69 14.40 9.36
CA GLY A 205 -9.43 13.68 10.61
C GLY A 205 -10.56 13.77 11.64
N GLU A 206 -10.22 13.47 12.91
CA GLU A 206 -11.21 13.37 14.00
C GLU A 206 -11.39 14.67 14.81
N GLY A 207 -10.52 15.68 14.61
CA GLY A 207 -10.57 16.97 15.30
C GLY A 207 -11.23 18.09 14.50
N ASP A 208 -11.23 19.30 15.07
CA ASP A 208 -11.79 20.50 14.44
C ASP A 208 -10.82 21.05 13.40
N SER A 209 -11.15 20.85 12.12
CA SER A 209 -10.26 21.25 11.02
C SER A 209 -10.83 22.43 10.24
N SER A 210 -10.06 23.51 10.10
CA SER A 210 -10.35 24.63 9.21
C SER A 210 -9.26 24.77 8.16
N LEU A 211 -9.56 24.42 6.90
CA LEU A 211 -8.66 24.56 5.77
C LEU A 211 -9.19 25.64 4.81
N CYS A 212 -8.59 26.82 4.84
CA CYS A 212 -9.05 27.99 4.10
C CYS A 212 -8.06 28.34 2.98
N PHE A 213 -8.42 28.05 1.74
CA PHE A 213 -7.65 28.48 0.57
C PHE A 213 -8.04 29.89 0.14
N ALA A 214 -7.09 30.65 -0.42
CA ALA A 214 -7.39 31.85 -1.16
C ALA A 214 -8.24 31.55 -2.41
N ASP A 215 -8.77 32.61 -3.03
CA ASP A 215 -9.57 32.52 -4.26
C ASP A 215 -8.82 31.74 -5.34
N SER A 216 -9.38 30.61 -5.76
CA SER A 216 -8.78 29.70 -6.74
C SER A 216 -9.45 29.82 -8.12
N SER A 217 -10.39 30.75 -8.31
CA SER A 217 -11.16 30.92 -9.56
C SER A 217 -10.29 31.28 -10.77
N ALA A 218 -9.16 31.97 -10.54
CA ALA A 218 -8.20 32.33 -11.58
C ALA A 218 -7.16 31.21 -11.85
N VAL A 219 -7.11 30.17 -11.01
CA VAL A 219 -6.17 29.06 -11.17
C VAL A 219 -6.77 28.00 -12.07
N ARG A 220 -6.07 27.63 -13.14
CA ARG A 220 -6.57 26.66 -14.11
C ARG A 220 -6.43 25.23 -13.59
N TRP A 221 -7.53 24.61 -13.16
CA TRP A 221 -7.57 23.19 -12.81
C TRP A 221 -7.62 22.29 -14.06
N ASP A 222 -7.08 21.08 -13.95
CA ASP A 222 -7.43 19.99 -14.85
C ASP A 222 -8.82 19.45 -14.48
N LEU A 223 -9.83 19.78 -15.29
CA LEU A 223 -11.23 19.42 -15.04
C LEU A 223 -11.53 17.93 -15.26
N SER A 224 -10.55 17.12 -15.68
CA SER A 224 -10.63 15.66 -15.62
C SER A 224 -10.35 15.11 -14.21
N LYS A 225 -9.83 15.95 -13.31
CA LYS A 225 -9.49 15.60 -11.93
C LYS A 225 -10.59 16.02 -10.95
N THR A 226 -10.53 15.42 -9.77
CA THR A 226 -11.53 15.60 -8.71
C THR A 226 -10.85 15.76 -7.37
N LEU A 227 -11.47 16.53 -6.49
CA LEU A 227 -11.05 16.74 -5.11
C LEU A 227 -12.10 16.13 -4.18
N THR A 228 -11.69 15.17 -3.35
CA THR A 228 -12.56 14.53 -2.36
C THR A 228 -12.24 15.08 -0.97
N ILE A 229 -13.27 15.47 -0.23
CA ILE A 229 -13.17 15.86 1.17
C ILE A 229 -13.66 14.68 2.02
N GLU A 230 -12.81 14.17 2.90
CA GLU A 230 -13.07 13.02 3.77
C GLU A 230 -13.18 13.48 5.23
N GLN A 231 -13.88 12.69 6.05
CA GLN A 231 -14.00 12.90 7.51
C GLN A 231 -14.63 14.25 7.92
N TRP A 232 -15.39 14.88 7.03
CA TRP A 232 -16.04 16.17 7.30
C TRP A 232 -17.25 16.04 8.24
N THR A 233 -17.29 16.89 9.26
CA THR A 233 -18.37 16.98 10.25
C THR A 233 -19.04 18.35 10.26
N THR A 234 -20.37 18.35 10.16
CA THR A 234 -21.23 19.54 10.12
C THR A 234 -21.06 20.36 11.39
N GLY A 235 -20.76 21.65 11.22
CA GLY A 235 -20.62 22.60 12.34
C GLY A 235 -19.29 22.48 13.11
N ARG A 236 -18.44 21.53 12.74
CA ARG A 236 -17.09 21.34 13.29
C ARG A 236 -16.04 21.77 12.28
N ASP A 237 -16.11 21.21 11.08
CA ASP A 237 -15.07 21.37 10.07
C ASP A 237 -15.42 22.44 9.03
N LYS A 238 -14.40 23.15 8.55
CA LYS A 238 -14.51 24.15 7.50
C LYS A 238 -13.49 23.89 6.39
N VAL A 239 -13.98 23.84 5.16
CA VAL A 239 -13.14 23.99 3.96
C VAL A 239 -13.67 25.18 3.19
N ALA A 240 -12.81 26.13 2.83
CA ALA A 240 -13.22 27.35 2.13
C ALA A 240 -12.28 27.72 1.00
N PHE A 241 -12.82 28.39 -0.02
CA PHE A 241 -12.09 28.96 -1.14
C PHE A 241 -12.49 30.43 -1.28
N GLY A 242 -11.53 31.32 -1.07
CA GLY A 242 -11.78 32.76 -0.99
C GLY A 242 -12.72 33.14 0.16
N THR A 243 -13.31 34.33 0.06
CA THR A 243 -14.23 34.88 1.07
C THR A 243 -15.64 35.07 0.55
N SER A 244 -15.95 34.51 -0.63
CA SER A 244 -17.25 34.63 -1.27
C SER A 244 -17.58 33.44 -2.16
N ALA A 245 -18.83 33.37 -2.64
CA ALA A 245 -19.30 32.32 -3.54
C ALA A 245 -18.54 32.27 -4.89
N THR A 246 -17.72 33.27 -5.21
CA THR A 246 -16.91 33.31 -6.45
C THR A 246 -15.48 32.82 -6.26
N GLY A 247 -15.10 32.33 -5.08
CA GLY A 247 -13.75 31.81 -4.83
C GLY A 247 -13.39 30.55 -5.65
N LEU A 248 -14.38 29.98 -6.34
CA LEU A 248 -14.26 28.94 -7.35
C LEU A 248 -15.17 29.27 -8.54
N THR A 249 -14.78 28.83 -9.74
CA THR A 249 -15.71 28.74 -10.87
C THR A 249 -16.68 27.57 -10.70
N ASP A 250 -17.84 27.61 -11.37
CA ASP A 250 -18.80 26.49 -11.37
C ASP A 250 -18.17 25.18 -11.84
N GLN A 251 -17.24 25.25 -12.80
CA GLN A 251 -16.54 24.09 -13.35
C GLN A 251 -15.61 23.44 -12.31
N GLN A 252 -14.91 24.25 -11.51
CA GLN A 252 -14.06 23.78 -10.40
C GLN A 252 -14.90 23.25 -9.24
N LEU A 253 -15.97 23.95 -8.85
CA LEU A 253 -16.88 23.50 -7.79
C LEU A 253 -17.47 22.12 -8.11
N ALA A 254 -17.80 21.87 -9.39
CA ALA A 254 -18.29 20.56 -9.86
C ALA A 254 -17.25 19.43 -9.77
N ARG A 255 -15.97 19.72 -9.45
CA ARG A 255 -14.92 18.72 -9.21
C ARG A 255 -14.76 18.36 -7.73
N ILE A 256 -15.44 19.06 -6.82
CA ILE A 256 -15.32 18.86 -5.37
C ILE A 256 -16.49 18.01 -4.87
N GLY A 257 -16.21 17.03 -4.03
CA GLY A 257 -17.23 16.25 -3.34
C GLY A 257 -16.83 15.83 -1.94
N PHE A 258 -17.81 15.43 -1.15
CA PHE A 258 -17.69 15.00 0.24
C PHE A 258 -17.96 13.50 0.34
N ALA A 259 -17.00 12.74 0.83
CA ALA A 259 -17.16 11.31 1.11
C ALA A 259 -17.65 11.11 2.54
N ASN A 260 -18.80 10.45 2.67
CA ASN A 260 -19.45 10.12 3.94
C ASN A 260 -19.52 11.29 4.94
N PRO A 261 -19.97 12.50 4.54
CA PRO A 261 -20.07 13.62 5.47
C PRO A 261 -21.03 13.30 6.62
N SER A 262 -20.76 13.81 7.82
CA SER A 262 -21.64 13.62 8.97
C SER A 262 -23.08 14.11 8.67
N GLN A 263 -24.05 13.60 9.42
CA GLN A 263 -25.48 13.92 9.26
C GLN A 263 -26.08 13.56 7.88
N HIS A 264 -25.35 12.80 7.07
CA HIS A 264 -25.83 12.23 5.81
C HIS A 264 -25.71 10.71 5.85
N PRO A 265 -26.59 9.98 5.13
CA PRO A 265 -26.34 8.56 4.87
C PRO A 265 -24.99 8.35 4.17
N PRO A 266 -24.32 7.19 4.35
CA PRO A 266 -23.08 6.89 3.65
C PRO A 266 -23.18 7.06 2.14
N GLY A 267 -22.14 7.64 1.53
CA GLY A 267 -22.01 7.90 0.11
C GLY A 267 -21.19 9.14 -0.21
N LEU A 268 -21.11 9.45 -1.50
CA LEU A 268 -20.42 10.63 -2.02
C LEU A 268 -21.44 11.74 -2.33
N TYR A 269 -21.12 12.98 -2.00
CA TYR A 269 -21.99 14.14 -2.18
C TYR A 269 -21.26 15.23 -2.97
N SER A 270 -21.94 15.96 -3.85
CA SER A 270 -21.35 17.12 -4.54
C SER A 270 -21.04 18.25 -3.55
N ALA A 271 -20.26 19.24 -3.94
CA ALA A 271 -20.08 20.46 -3.15
C ALA A 271 -21.11 21.55 -3.52
N LYS A 272 -21.40 22.43 -2.56
CA LYS A 272 -22.02 23.75 -2.75
C LYS A 272 -21.14 24.79 -2.08
N ILE A 273 -20.99 25.98 -2.66
CA ILE A 273 -20.24 27.09 -2.06
C ILE A 273 -21.18 28.16 -1.49
N GLY A 274 -20.90 28.60 -0.27
CA GLY A 274 -21.63 29.64 0.45
C GLY A 274 -21.12 31.05 0.15
N SER A 275 -21.84 32.06 0.65
CA SER A 275 -21.47 33.47 0.50
C SER A 275 -20.19 33.87 1.23
N ASP A 276 -19.66 33.00 2.09
CA ASP A 276 -18.42 33.16 2.85
C ASP A 276 -17.25 32.34 2.25
N GLY A 277 -17.45 31.74 1.07
CA GLY A 277 -16.46 30.88 0.41
C GLY A 277 -16.40 29.45 0.95
N ALA A 278 -17.14 29.12 2.03
CA ALA A 278 -17.14 27.78 2.58
C ALA A 278 -17.85 26.80 1.63
N VAL A 279 -17.26 25.62 1.44
CA VAL A 279 -17.92 24.51 0.74
C VAL A 279 -18.58 23.57 1.72
N VAL A 280 -19.78 23.12 1.38
CA VAL A 280 -20.58 22.18 2.20
C VAL A 280 -21.14 21.04 1.33
N PRO A 281 -21.51 19.89 1.94
CA PRO A 281 -22.17 18.82 1.22
C PRO A 281 -23.45 19.27 0.49
N GLY A 282 -23.58 18.80 -0.75
CA GLY A 282 -24.66 19.09 -1.67
C GLY A 282 -25.56 17.88 -1.88
N VAL A 283 -25.70 17.44 -3.14
CA VAL A 283 -26.58 16.33 -3.50
C VAL A 283 -25.78 15.04 -3.58
N LYS A 284 -26.38 13.91 -3.16
CA LYS A 284 -25.75 12.59 -3.27
C LYS A 284 -25.43 12.29 -4.73
N ILE A 285 -24.19 11.95 -5.02
CA ILE A 285 -23.70 11.57 -6.33
C ILE A 285 -24.04 10.10 -6.55
N ALA A 286 -24.63 9.82 -7.71
CA ALA A 286 -24.86 8.46 -8.19
C ALA A 286 -23.77 8.07 -9.19
N ALA A 287 -23.43 6.77 -9.21
CA ALA A 287 -22.56 6.21 -10.23
C ALA A 287 -23.17 6.40 -11.62
N LYS A 288 -22.34 6.82 -12.57
CA LYS A 288 -22.67 6.87 -14.00
C LYS A 288 -22.07 5.65 -14.67
N ASN A 289 -22.88 4.92 -15.43
CA ASN A 289 -22.44 3.75 -16.19
C ASN A 289 -21.64 2.75 -15.33
N ALA A 290 -22.16 2.40 -14.16
CA ALA A 290 -21.50 1.45 -13.27
C ALA A 290 -21.22 0.14 -14.03
N PRO A 291 -19.99 -0.41 -13.99
CA PRO A 291 -19.62 -1.60 -14.74
C PRO A 291 -20.34 -2.88 -14.26
N PHE A 292 -20.91 -2.83 -13.06
CA PHE A 292 -21.72 -3.88 -12.46
C PHE A 292 -22.72 -3.26 -11.47
N ASP A 293 -23.70 -4.04 -11.03
CA ASP A 293 -24.72 -3.59 -10.08
C ASP A 293 -24.10 -3.31 -8.69
N LEU A 294 -24.19 -2.06 -8.23
CA LEU A 294 -23.70 -1.59 -6.94
C LEU A 294 -24.76 -1.63 -5.83
N SER A 295 -25.98 -2.09 -6.13
CA SER A 295 -27.06 -2.19 -5.14
C SER A 295 -26.70 -3.09 -3.95
N GLU A 296 -27.28 -2.80 -2.79
CA GLU A 296 -27.07 -3.62 -1.57
C GLU A 296 -27.44 -5.09 -1.80
N ASN A 297 -28.50 -5.36 -2.57
CA ASN A 297 -28.89 -6.71 -2.95
C ASN A 297 -27.80 -7.41 -3.76
N ALA A 298 -27.26 -6.76 -4.80
CA ALA A 298 -26.18 -7.34 -5.60
C ALA A 298 -24.90 -7.54 -4.78
N ARG A 299 -24.61 -6.62 -3.84
CA ARG A 299 -23.50 -6.78 -2.89
C ARG A 299 -23.70 -8.01 -2.00
N ALA A 300 -24.89 -8.20 -1.44
CA ALA A 300 -25.21 -9.34 -0.59
C ALA A 300 -25.17 -10.68 -1.35
N GLU A 301 -25.64 -10.72 -2.61
CA GLU A 301 -25.52 -11.93 -3.43
C GLU A 301 -24.05 -12.30 -3.73
N ARG A 302 -23.21 -11.30 -4.03
CA ARG A 302 -21.77 -11.50 -4.21
C ARG A 302 -21.06 -11.96 -2.95
N GLU A 303 -21.46 -11.44 -1.79
CA GLU A 303 -20.86 -11.77 -0.51
C GLU A 303 -20.97 -13.26 -0.17
N LYS A 304 -22.07 -13.91 -0.57
CA LYS A 304 -22.25 -15.37 -0.40
C LYS A 304 -21.17 -16.20 -1.08
N LEU A 305 -20.48 -15.65 -2.10
CA LEU A 305 -19.45 -16.37 -2.84
C LEU A 305 -18.11 -16.42 -2.10
N TYR A 306 -17.86 -15.50 -1.15
CA TYR A 306 -16.58 -15.39 -0.46
C TYR A 306 -16.67 -15.38 1.07
N ALA A 307 -17.84 -15.07 1.64
CA ALA A 307 -18.08 -15.07 3.08
C ALA A 307 -18.33 -16.48 3.63
N VAL A 308 -17.37 -17.39 3.40
CA VAL A 308 -17.37 -18.74 3.96
C VAL A 308 -16.50 -18.79 5.22
N GLN A 309 -16.84 -19.69 6.15
CA GLN A 309 -16.10 -19.91 7.40
C GLN A 309 -15.30 -21.21 7.35
N GLY A 310 -14.55 -21.42 6.26
CA GLY A 310 -13.85 -22.67 6.02
C GLY A 310 -12.79 -22.99 7.07
N LEU A 311 -12.05 -21.99 7.56
CA LEU A 311 -11.08 -22.17 8.64
C LEU A 311 -11.74 -22.57 9.96
N ALA A 312 -12.91 -21.99 10.27
CA ALA A 312 -13.68 -22.39 11.44
C ALA A 312 -14.20 -23.83 11.29
N HIS A 313 -14.78 -24.17 10.13
CA HIS A 313 -15.35 -25.50 9.88
C HIS A 313 -14.30 -26.62 9.85
N ILE A 314 -13.11 -26.38 9.29
CA ILE A 314 -12.05 -27.39 9.26
C ILE A 314 -11.46 -27.67 10.65
N ALA A 315 -11.52 -26.69 11.56
CA ALA A 315 -11.06 -26.79 12.94
C ALA A 315 -12.15 -27.18 13.95
N ALA A 316 -13.41 -27.25 13.51
CA ALA A 316 -14.55 -27.50 14.37
C ALA A 316 -14.57 -28.93 14.93
N ALA A 317 -15.34 -29.13 16.01
CA ALA A 317 -15.49 -30.45 16.63
C ALA A 317 -16.15 -31.49 15.69
N ASP A 318 -17.00 -31.04 14.77
CA ASP A 318 -17.66 -31.83 13.72
C ASP A 318 -16.88 -31.82 12.39
N SER A 319 -15.60 -31.44 12.43
CA SER A 319 -14.72 -31.49 11.26
C SER A 319 -14.65 -32.92 10.70
N PRO A 320 -14.68 -33.09 9.36
CA PRO A 320 -14.63 -34.42 8.74
C PRO A 320 -13.19 -35.00 8.69
N LEU A 321 -12.21 -34.32 9.29
CA LEU A 321 -10.83 -34.80 9.38
C LEU A 321 -10.73 -36.05 10.27
N GLN A 322 -9.82 -36.96 9.93
CA GLN A 322 -9.58 -38.22 10.63
C GLN A 322 -8.11 -38.34 11.05
N GLN A 323 -7.85 -39.19 12.04
CA GLN A 323 -6.51 -39.40 12.59
C GLN A 323 -5.48 -39.72 11.50
N GLY A 324 -4.36 -38.99 11.50
CA GLY A 324 -3.20 -39.20 10.66
C GLY A 324 -3.41 -38.88 9.18
N MET A 325 -4.52 -38.23 8.80
CA MET A 325 -4.78 -37.85 7.41
C MET A 325 -3.71 -36.92 6.84
N SER A 326 -3.38 -37.13 5.57
CA SER A 326 -2.52 -36.23 4.78
C SER A 326 -3.35 -35.43 3.77
N LEU A 327 -3.15 -34.11 3.76
CA LEU A 327 -3.72 -33.16 2.82
C LEU A 327 -2.55 -32.54 2.03
N SER A 328 -2.40 -32.89 0.75
CA SER A 328 -1.32 -32.36 -0.10
C SER A 328 -1.84 -31.21 -0.95
N PHE A 329 -1.14 -30.07 -0.93
CA PHE A 329 -1.53 -28.83 -1.60
C PHE A 329 -0.56 -28.55 -2.75
N PHE A 330 -1.04 -28.76 -3.97
CA PHE A 330 -0.31 -28.51 -5.20
C PHE A 330 -0.68 -27.15 -5.78
N GLY A 331 0.31 -26.46 -6.33
CA GLY A 331 0.08 -25.19 -7.02
C GLY A 331 1.37 -24.56 -7.50
N ASP A 332 1.31 -23.25 -7.71
CA ASP A 332 2.43 -22.45 -8.21
C ASP A 332 3.17 -21.70 -7.07
N SER A 333 3.69 -20.51 -7.36
CA SER A 333 4.36 -19.62 -6.42
C SER A 333 3.47 -19.24 -5.23
N ILE A 334 2.16 -19.12 -5.42
CA ILE A 334 1.22 -18.74 -4.35
C ILE A 334 1.16 -19.85 -3.29
N THR A 335 1.10 -21.11 -3.72
CA THR A 335 1.17 -22.26 -2.82
C THR A 335 2.58 -22.42 -2.25
N TRP A 336 3.61 -22.25 -3.07
CA TRP A 336 5.02 -22.36 -2.66
C TRP A 336 5.40 -21.39 -1.52
N GLN A 337 4.81 -20.19 -1.49
CA GLN A 337 5.05 -19.20 -0.42
C GLN A 337 4.53 -19.65 0.96
N ASP A 338 3.67 -20.66 1.01
CA ASP A 338 3.18 -21.30 2.23
C ASP A 338 2.36 -20.40 3.18
N VAL A 339 1.90 -19.23 2.73
CA VAL A 339 1.22 -18.24 3.60
C VAL A 339 -0.23 -18.63 3.89
N TYR A 340 -1.10 -18.79 2.88
CA TYR A 340 -2.48 -19.23 3.12
C TYR A 340 -2.52 -20.62 3.76
N LEU A 341 -1.60 -21.51 3.37
CA LEU A 341 -1.52 -22.87 3.89
C LEU A 341 -1.09 -22.88 5.36
N ALA A 342 -0.21 -21.97 5.78
CA ALA A 342 0.13 -21.79 7.19
C ALA A 342 -1.09 -21.40 8.03
N LYS A 343 -2.01 -20.58 7.48
CA LYS A 343 -3.26 -20.24 8.17
C LYS A 343 -4.17 -21.46 8.35
N ILE A 344 -4.26 -22.34 7.35
CA ILE A 344 -5.01 -23.60 7.45
C ILE A 344 -4.40 -24.50 8.53
N ARG A 345 -3.07 -24.67 8.55
CA ARG A 345 -2.37 -25.43 9.59
C ARG A 345 -2.62 -24.86 10.99
N ALA A 346 -2.55 -23.54 11.13
CA ALA A 346 -2.80 -22.86 12.39
C ALA A 346 -4.24 -23.07 12.89
N ALA A 347 -5.24 -23.02 12.01
CA ALA A 347 -6.63 -23.29 12.38
C ALA A 347 -6.81 -24.73 12.88
N ILE A 348 -6.30 -25.73 12.16
CA ILE A 348 -6.37 -27.14 12.56
C ILE A 348 -5.68 -27.37 13.92
N ALA A 349 -4.52 -26.75 14.15
CA ALA A 349 -3.77 -26.85 15.41
C ALA A 349 -4.45 -26.13 16.59
N ALA A 350 -5.25 -25.10 16.32
CA ALA A 350 -6.01 -24.38 17.32
C ALA A 350 -7.31 -25.11 17.73
N GLY A 351 -7.89 -25.92 16.84
CA GLY A 351 -9.13 -26.65 17.11
C GLY A 351 -8.97 -27.72 18.20
N GLU A 352 -9.89 -27.75 19.17
CA GLU A 352 -9.79 -28.61 20.36
C GLU A 352 -9.73 -30.11 20.04
N THR A 353 -10.54 -30.52 19.06
CA THR A 353 -10.60 -31.90 18.53
C THR A 353 -9.51 -32.13 17.50
N THR A 354 -9.37 -31.22 16.53
CA THR A 354 -8.52 -31.43 15.34
C THR A 354 -7.04 -31.43 15.65
N ARG A 355 -6.59 -30.69 16.68
CA ARG A 355 -5.18 -30.70 17.13
C ARG A 355 -4.66 -32.08 17.54
N LYS A 356 -5.56 -32.99 17.92
CA LYS A 356 -5.22 -34.36 18.34
C LYS A 356 -5.16 -35.34 17.17
N LEU A 357 -5.65 -34.94 15.99
CA LEU A 357 -5.79 -35.80 14.82
C LEU A 357 -4.49 -35.98 14.03
N GLU A 358 -3.39 -35.30 14.39
CA GLU A 358 -2.08 -35.42 13.72
C GLU A 358 -2.14 -35.23 12.20
N ILE A 359 -2.94 -34.25 11.76
CA ILE A 359 -3.17 -33.96 10.35
C ILE A 359 -1.89 -33.40 9.70
N LYS A 360 -1.54 -33.91 8.52
CA LYS A 360 -0.39 -33.47 7.75
C LYS A 360 -0.85 -32.60 6.58
N CYS A 361 -0.69 -31.28 6.69
CA CYS A 361 -0.87 -30.37 5.56
C CYS A 361 0.48 -30.16 4.85
N ILE A 362 0.64 -30.77 3.69
CA ILE A 362 1.91 -30.87 2.97
C ILE A 362 1.90 -29.88 1.81
N ASN A 363 2.86 -28.96 1.81
CA ASN A 363 3.05 -28.01 0.72
C ASN A 363 3.78 -28.69 -0.45
N ARG A 364 3.16 -28.64 -1.64
CA ARG A 364 3.67 -29.17 -2.92
C ARG A 364 3.63 -28.10 -4.02
N GLY A 365 3.74 -26.83 -3.64
CA GLY A 365 3.81 -25.69 -4.55
C GLY A 365 5.11 -25.67 -5.35
N ILE A 366 5.05 -25.19 -6.58
CA ILE A 366 6.19 -25.04 -7.48
C ILE A 366 6.28 -23.58 -7.90
N ASN A 367 7.32 -22.87 -7.47
CA ASN A 367 7.51 -21.47 -7.83
C ASN A 367 7.58 -21.28 -9.36
N GLY A 368 6.67 -20.46 -9.88
CA GLY A 368 6.46 -20.26 -11.31
C GLY A 368 5.82 -21.45 -12.04
N GLY A 369 5.40 -22.52 -11.36
CA GLY A 369 4.80 -23.72 -11.94
C GLY A 369 3.51 -23.47 -12.73
N GLY A 370 3.24 -24.31 -13.72
CA GLY A 370 1.95 -24.41 -14.40
C GLY A 370 1.36 -25.82 -14.25
N VAL A 371 0.22 -26.10 -14.88
CA VAL A 371 -0.49 -27.39 -14.70
C VAL A 371 0.35 -28.61 -15.08
N LEU A 372 1.19 -28.48 -16.11
CA LEU A 372 2.13 -29.54 -16.53
C LEU A 372 3.17 -29.83 -15.45
N ALA A 373 3.69 -28.79 -14.78
CA ALA A 373 4.66 -28.97 -13.69
C ALA A 373 4.02 -29.67 -12.47
N VAL A 374 2.72 -29.43 -12.23
CA VAL A 374 1.98 -30.18 -11.21
C VAL A 374 1.87 -31.66 -11.61
N ARG A 375 1.43 -31.98 -12.84
CA ARG A 375 1.27 -33.37 -13.29
C ARG A 375 2.61 -34.11 -13.36
N ASP A 376 3.60 -33.53 -14.03
CA ASP A 376 4.84 -34.19 -14.45
C ASP A 376 5.99 -34.03 -13.44
N GLY A 377 5.83 -33.09 -12.50
CA GLY A 377 6.88 -32.71 -11.57
C GLY A 377 7.73 -31.55 -12.09
N SER A 378 8.74 -31.18 -11.30
CA SER A 378 9.67 -30.11 -11.63
C SER A 378 11.06 -30.46 -11.11
N GLU A 379 12.09 -30.21 -11.92
CA GLU A 379 13.50 -30.45 -11.53
C GLU A 379 14.01 -29.50 -10.44
N LYS A 380 13.34 -28.35 -10.27
CA LYS A 380 13.71 -27.30 -9.32
C LYS A 380 12.49 -26.46 -8.95
N ALA A 381 12.70 -25.47 -8.09
CA ALA A 381 11.69 -24.48 -7.70
C ALA A 381 10.48 -25.07 -6.96
N ALA A 382 10.53 -26.34 -6.54
CA ALA A 382 9.46 -26.94 -5.76
C ALA A 382 9.68 -26.75 -4.25
N TYR A 383 8.58 -26.68 -3.51
CA TYR A 383 8.61 -26.78 -2.06
C TYR A 383 8.70 -28.25 -1.68
N VAL A 384 9.91 -28.72 -1.35
CA VAL A 384 10.11 -30.10 -0.89
C VAL A 384 10.00 -30.16 0.64
N SER A 385 10.67 -29.23 1.31
CA SER A 385 10.63 -29.00 2.75
C SER A 385 11.13 -27.58 3.05
N GLU A 386 11.09 -27.16 4.31
CA GLU A 386 11.67 -25.88 4.72
C GLU A 386 13.17 -25.79 4.42
N ALA A 387 13.89 -26.91 4.53
CA ALA A 387 15.34 -26.97 4.28
C ALA A 387 15.70 -27.14 2.79
N GLU A 388 14.75 -27.61 1.98
CA GLU A 388 14.94 -27.91 0.56
C GLU A 388 13.93 -27.12 -0.30
N ARG A 389 13.78 -25.83 0.02
CA ARG A 389 13.06 -24.91 -0.85
C ARG A 389 13.79 -24.82 -2.19
N ASP A 390 13.01 -24.83 -3.27
CA ASP A 390 13.46 -24.84 -4.66
C ASP A 390 14.10 -26.15 -5.15
N GLY A 391 13.87 -27.25 -4.44
CA GLY A 391 14.29 -28.59 -4.84
C GLY A 391 13.47 -29.20 -5.99
N ARG A 392 13.77 -30.47 -6.29
CA ARG A 392 13.04 -31.29 -7.26
C ARG A 392 11.77 -31.85 -6.63
N GLN A 393 10.66 -31.79 -7.37
CA GLN A 393 9.42 -32.52 -7.05
C GLN A 393 9.13 -33.53 -8.16
N ALA A 394 8.83 -34.76 -7.76
CA ALA A 394 8.40 -35.81 -8.68
C ALA A 394 7.00 -35.53 -9.26
N ALA A 395 6.57 -36.36 -10.22
CA ALA A 395 5.23 -36.30 -10.79
C ALA A 395 4.15 -36.47 -9.72
N LEU A 396 2.97 -35.89 -9.94
CA LEU A 396 1.86 -35.91 -8.98
C LEU A 396 1.52 -37.33 -8.51
N ALA A 397 1.54 -38.30 -9.42
CA ALA A 397 1.26 -39.70 -9.11
C ALA A 397 2.20 -40.28 -8.03
N GLU A 398 3.49 -39.97 -8.12
CA GLU A 398 4.50 -40.41 -7.16
C GLU A 398 4.37 -39.64 -5.84
N VAL A 399 4.13 -38.33 -5.92
CA VAL A 399 4.00 -37.47 -4.73
C VAL A 399 2.79 -37.86 -3.89
N ILE A 400 1.60 -38.05 -4.48
CA ILE A 400 0.40 -38.42 -3.70
C ILE A 400 0.53 -39.80 -3.06
N ALA A 401 1.24 -40.73 -3.71
CA ALA A 401 1.53 -42.05 -3.16
C ALA A 401 2.52 -41.95 -1.99
N ALA A 402 3.59 -41.16 -2.13
CA ALA A 402 4.58 -40.93 -1.09
C ALA A 402 4.00 -40.21 0.14
N ASP A 403 3.16 -39.19 -0.09
CA ASP A 403 2.48 -38.42 0.95
C ASP A 403 1.35 -39.21 1.63
N LYS A 404 0.89 -40.30 0.98
CA LYS A 404 -0.35 -41.01 1.31
C LYS A 404 -1.53 -40.05 1.37
N SER A 405 -1.63 -39.18 0.37
CA SER A 405 -2.60 -38.08 0.34
C SER A 405 -4.03 -38.63 0.41
N SER A 406 -4.74 -38.25 1.48
CA SER A 406 -6.18 -38.47 1.60
C SER A 406 -6.95 -37.47 0.72
N VAL A 407 -6.46 -36.23 0.66
CA VAL A 407 -6.94 -35.18 -0.23
C VAL A 407 -5.76 -34.57 -0.98
N ALA A 408 -5.92 -34.37 -2.28
CA ALA A 408 -5.06 -33.52 -3.10
C ALA A 408 -5.84 -32.24 -3.46
N VAL A 409 -5.32 -31.08 -3.07
CA VAL A 409 -5.83 -29.78 -3.50
C VAL A 409 -4.94 -29.29 -4.63
N VAL A 410 -5.52 -28.93 -5.77
CA VAL A 410 -4.79 -28.39 -6.92
C VAL A 410 -5.29 -26.99 -7.21
N PHE A 411 -4.47 -25.99 -6.87
CA PHE A 411 -4.70 -24.58 -7.15
C PHE A 411 -3.65 -24.08 -8.13
N ILE A 412 -4.02 -23.97 -9.41
CA ILE A 412 -3.08 -23.70 -10.50
C ILE A 412 -3.76 -22.96 -11.66
N GLY A 413 -2.97 -22.28 -12.48
CA GLY A 413 -3.43 -21.72 -13.77
C GLY A 413 -2.94 -20.31 -14.07
N ILE A 414 -2.49 -19.54 -13.06
CA ILE A 414 -2.12 -18.14 -13.31
C ILE A 414 -0.89 -18.05 -14.22
N ASN A 415 0.13 -18.90 -14.04
CA ASN A 415 1.30 -18.91 -14.91
C ASN A 415 0.99 -19.47 -16.31
N ASP A 416 0.09 -20.46 -16.40
CA ASP A 416 -0.45 -21.00 -17.66
C ASP A 416 -1.08 -19.88 -18.53
N VAL A 417 -1.78 -18.95 -17.86
CA VAL A 417 -2.35 -17.76 -18.46
C VAL A 417 -1.31 -16.67 -18.73
N TRP A 418 -0.42 -16.41 -17.77
CA TRP A 418 0.45 -15.24 -17.77
C TRP A 418 1.68 -15.37 -18.66
N TRP A 419 2.42 -16.48 -18.62
CA TRP A 419 3.70 -16.59 -19.37
C TRP A 419 4.17 -18.01 -19.71
N ARG A 420 3.48 -19.09 -19.31
CA ARG A 420 3.84 -20.49 -19.62
C ARG A 420 3.36 -20.96 -21.00
N ASP A 421 2.68 -20.11 -21.77
CA ASP A 421 2.12 -20.39 -23.11
C ASP A 421 1.35 -21.72 -23.22
N THR A 422 0.73 -22.15 -22.13
CA THR A 422 -0.06 -23.38 -22.09
C THR A 422 -1.35 -23.15 -22.86
N THR A 423 -1.69 -24.05 -23.80
CA THR A 423 -2.94 -23.93 -24.54
C THR A 423 -4.12 -24.40 -23.69
N PRO A 424 -5.34 -23.89 -23.94
CA PRO A 424 -6.57 -24.38 -23.30
C PRO A 424 -6.71 -25.90 -23.32
N GLU A 425 -6.41 -26.54 -24.44
CA GLU A 425 -6.56 -27.99 -24.64
C GLU A 425 -5.56 -28.77 -23.78
N VAL A 426 -4.30 -28.30 -23.72
CA VAL A 426 -3.28 -28.89 -22.86
C VAL A 426 -3.67 -28.71 -21.40
N PHE A 427 -4.17 -27.53 -21.03
CA PHE A 427 -4.59 -27.26 -19.66
C PHE A 427 -5.73 -28.18 -19.21
N GLU A 428 -6.80 -28.26 -20.01
CA GLU A 428 -7.95 -29.13 -19.73
C GLU A 428 -7.55 -30.60 -19.65
N THR A 429 -6.80 -31.09 -20.66
CA THR A 429 -6.37 -32.50 -20.70
C THR A 429 -5.51 -32.84 -19.48
N THR A 430 -4.59 -31.95 -19.09
CA THR A 430 -3.73 -32.17 -17.93
C THR A 430 -4.52 -32.20 -16.61
N LEU A 431 -5.55 -31.35 -16.46
CA LEU A 431 -6.43 -31.43 -15.28
C LEU A 431 -7.21 -32.75 -15.24
N ARG A 432 -7.63 -33.30 -16.39
CA ARG A 432 -8.27 -34.62 -16.47
C ARG A 432 -7.30 -35.74 -16.10
N ASP A 433 -6.05 -35.67 -16.55
CA ASP A 433 -5.00 -36.63 -16.16
C ASP A 433 -4.77 -36.63 -14.64
N ILE A 434 -4.72 -35.43 -14.04
CA ILE A 434 -4.60 -35.27 -12.58
C ILE A 434 -5.80 -35.91 -11.86
N ALA A 435 -7.02 -35.67 -12.34
CA ALA A 435 -8.23 -36.28 -11.77
C ALA A 435 -8.22 -37.81 -11.89
N ALA A 436 -7.83 -38.34 -13.05
CA ALA A 436 -7.69 -39.79 -13.25
C ALA A 436 -6.63 -40.38 -12.30
N THR A 437 -5.50 -39.70 -12.13
CA THR A 437 -4.40 -40.12 -11.23
C THR A 437 -4.86 -40.17 -9.77
N CYS A 438 -5.56 -39.14 -9.30
CA CYS A 438 -6.10 -39.10 -7.94
C CYS A 438 -7.12 -40.22 -7.71
N ARG A 439 -8.01 -40.47 -8.68
CA ARG A 439 -9.00 -41.56 -8.62
C ARG A 439 -8.33 -42.93 -8.52
N GLN A 440 -7.31 -43.19 -9.34
CA GLN A 440 -6.55 -44.45 -9.31
C GLN A 440 -5.87 -44.68 -7.95
N ASN A 441 -5.39 -43.61 -7.30
CA ASN A 441 -4.76 -43.65 -5.99
C ASN A 441 -5.76 -43.57 -4.82
N ARG A 442 -7.07 -43.48 -5.08
CA ARG A 442 -8.12 -43.28 -4.07
C ARG A 442 -7.92 -42.02 -3.23
N THR A 443 -7.30 -41.00 -3.82
CA THR A 443 -7.14 -39.67 -3.22
C THR A 443 -8.33 -38.80 -3.64
N LYS A 444 -9.01 -38.14 -2.68
CA LYS A 444 -10.05 -37.17 -3.02
C LYS A 444 -9.41 -35.93 -3.65
N LEU A 445 -9.97 -35.44 -4.75
CA LEU A 445 -9.45 -34.27 -5.44
C LEU A 445 -10.33 -33.04 -5.17
N VAL A 446 -9.67 -31.93 -4.84
CA VAL A 446 -10.23 -30.58 -4.84
C VAL A 446 -9.54 -29.80 -5.95
N LEU A 447 -10.30 -29.36 -6.94
CA LEU A 447 -9.80 -28.44 -7.97
C LEU A 447 -10.18 -27.02 -7.61
N ALA A 448 -9.19 -26.14 -7.52
CA ALA A 448 -9.39 -24.71 -7.34
C ALA A 448 -9.09 -23.98 -8.66
N THR A 449 -9.98 -23.08 -9.08
CA THR A 449 -9.69 -22.21 -10.23
C THR A 449 -8.49 -21.31 -9.92
N LEU A 450 -7.80 -20.81 -10.94
CA LEU A 450 -6.87 -19.69 -10.75
C LEU A 450 -7.61 -18.50 -10.07
N ALA A 451 -6.86 -17.66 -9.36
CA ALA A 451 -7.43 -16.53 -8.61
C ALA A 451 -7.70 -15.32 -9.51
N ILE A 452 -6.77 -14.35 -9.56
CA ILE A 452 -6.92 -13.08 -10.30
C ILE A 452 -5.58 -12.65 -10.91
N TYR A 453 -5.65 -11.78 -11.92
CA TYR A 453 -4.51 -11.02 -12.44
C TYR A 453 -4.89 -9.55 -12.42
N GLN A 454 -4.21 -8.77 -11.58
CA GLN A 454 -4.64 -7.44 -11.14
C GLN A 454 -6.03 -7.46 -10.49
N GLU A 455 -6.49 -6.30 -10.01
CA GLU A 455 -7.62 -6.20 -9.10
C GLU A 455 -8.81 -5.40 -9.63
N LYS A 456 -8.81 -4.98 -10.90
CA LYS A 456 -10.00 -4.29 -11.46
C LYS A 456 -11.16 -5.29 -11.60
N PRO A 457 -12.31 -5.06 -10.95
CA PRO A 457 -13.39 -6.03 -10.92
C PRO A 457 -14.36 -5.98 -12.12
N ASP A 458 -14.06 -5.14 -13.11
CA ASP A 458 -14.92 -4.81 -14.25
C ASP A 458 -14.53 -5.54 -15.54
N GLY A 459 -13.54 -6.45 -15.48
CA GLY A 459 -13.07 -7.23 -16.64
C GLY A 459 -12.09 -6.47 -17.54
N THR A 460 -11.56 -5.34 -17.09
CA THR A 460 -10.64 -4.50 -17.88
C THR A 460 -9.17 -4.79 -17.63
N ASN A 461 -8.81 -5.74 -16.76
CA ASN A 461 -7.40 -6.13 -16.62
C ASN A 461 -6.91 -6.83 -17.89
N PRO A 462 -5.61 -6.73 -18.24
CA PRO A 462 -5.09 -7.25 -19.50
C PRO A 462 -5.34 -8.74 -19.76
N LEU A 463 -5.41 -9.55 -18.69
CA LEU A 463 -5.55 -11.01 -18.77
C LEU A 463 -6.92 -11.54 -18.34
N ASP A 464 -7.91 -10.69 -18.05
CA ASP A 464 -9.20 -11.13 -17.49
C ASP A 464 -9.90 -12.16 -18.38
N LYS A 465 -10.00 -11.89 -19.70
CA LYS A 465 -10.64 -12.83 -20.64
C LYS A 465 -9.98 -14.21 -20.66
N LYS A 466 -8.64 -14.26 -20.55
CA LYS A 466 -7.88 -15.52 -20.54
C LYS A 466 -7.99 -16.21 -19.19
N CYS A 467 -7.98 -15.45 -18.09
CA CYS A 467 -8.27 -15.94 -16.74
C CYS A 467 -9.66 -16.59 -16.67
N ASP A 468 -10.69 -15.93 -17.21
CA ASP A 468 -12.07 -16.42 -17.20
C ASP A 468 -12.20 -17.71 -18.02
N ALA A 469 -11.55 -17.79 -19.18
CA ALA A 469 -11.52 -18.99 -20.01
C ALA A 469 -10.87 -20.18 -19.28
N PHE A 470 -9.71 -19.98 -18.64
CA PHE A 470 -9.01 -21.06 -17.92
C PHE A 470 -9.72 -21.47 -16.62
N ALA A 471 -10.34 -20.51 -15.92
CA ALA A 471 -11.23 -20.81 -14.81
C ALA A 471 -12.40 -21.69 -15.27
N GLU A 472 -13.00 -21.41 -16.42
CA GLU A 472 -14.10 -22.21 -16.97
C GLU A 472 -13.68 -23.64 -17.35
N LEU A 473 -12.46 -23.84 -17.86
CA LEU A 473 -11.92 -25.18 -18.08
C LEU A 473 -11.82 -25.96 -16.76
N THR A 474 -11.36 -25.31 -15.69
CA THR A 474 -11.28 -25.94 -14.36
C THR A 474 -12.67 -26.31 -13.84
N ARG A 475 -13.68 -25.43 -14.01
CA ARG A 475 -15.09 -25.73 -13.66
C ARG A 475 -15.62 -26.92 -14.45
N THR A 476 -15.35 -26.93 -15.76
CA THR A 476 -15.78 -27.99 -16.68
C THR A 476 -15.20 -29.34 -16.27
N VAL A 477 -13.89 -29.39 -15.99
CA VAL A 477 -13.23 -30.62 -15.53
C VAL A 477 -13.75 -31.05 -14.16
N ALA A 478 -13.87 -30.12 -13.20
CA ALA A 478 -14.38 -30.46 -11.87
C ALA A 478 -15.78 -31.10 -11.92
N LYS A 479 -16.67 -30.53 -12.73
CA LYS A 479 -18.01 -31.07 -12.97
C LYS A 479 -17.98 -32.42 -13.68
N ALA A 480 -17.20 -32.55 -14.75
CA ALA A 480 -17.13 -33.77 -15.55
C ALA A 480 -16.55 -34.96 -14.76
N GLU A 481 -15.51 -34.70 -13.98
CA GLU A 481 -14.82 -35.71 -13.17
C GLU A 481 -15.49 -35.93 -11.80
N LYS A 482 -16.55 -35.16 -11.48
CA LYS A 482 -17.30 -35.18 -10.22
C LYS A 482 -16.41 -34.97 -8.99
N VAL A 483 -15.47 -34.03 -9.10
CA VAL A 483 -14.57 -33.65 -8.00
C VAL A 483 -15.01 -32.32 -7.40
N THR A 484 -14.54 -32.03 -6.19
CA THR A 484 -14.96 -30.80 -5.50
C THR A 484 -14.31 -29.59 -6.15
N LEU A 485 -15.11 -28.58 -6.50
CA LEU A 485 -14.65 -27.29 -7.01
C LEU A 485 -14.50 -26.27 -5.87
N VAL A 486 -13.44 -25.47 -5.93
CA VAL A 486 -13.29 -24.19 -5.21
C VAL A 486 -13.12 -23.09 -6.27
N ASP A 487 -14.17 -22.29 -6.48
CA ASP A 487 -14.16 -21.27 -7.53
C ASP A 487 -13.58 -19.93 -7.05
N LEU A 488 -12.26 -19.90 -6.90
CA LEU A 488 -11.49 -18.74 -6.43
C LEU A 488 -11.68 -17.53 -7.35
N ARG A 489 -11.67 -17.71 -8.67
CA ARG A 489 -11.90 -16.63 -9.64
C ARG A 489 -13.20 -15.89 -9.36
N SER A 490 -14.31 -16.60 -9.24
CA SER A 490 -15.62 -16.00 -8.99
C SER A 490 -15.69 -15.32 -7.62
N ALA A 491 -15.19 -15.99 -6.58
CA ALA A 491 -15.22 -15.47 -5.21
C ALA A 491 -14.37 -14.19 -5.06
N MET A 492 -13.16 -14.17 -5.63
CA MET A 492 -12.26 -13.01 -5.51
C MET A 492 -12.72 -11.83 -6.38
N ILE A 493 -13.27 -12.05 -7.58
CA ILE A 493 -13.90 -10.97 -8.35
C ILE A 493 -15.11 -10.39 -7.60
N ALA A 494 -15.96 -11.25 -7.01
CA ALA A 494 -17.09 -10.81 -6.20
C ALA A 494 -16.66 -9.99 -4.97
N TYR A 495 -15.55 -10.38 -4.33
CA TYR A 495 -14.93 -9.61 -3.26
C TYR A 495 -14.48 -8.23 -3.77
N LEU A 496 -13.73 -8.18 -4.87
CA LEU A 496 -13.25 -6.93 -5.47
C LEU A 496 -14.42 -6.03 -5.92
N GLN A 497 -15.52 -6.56 -6.44
CA GLN A 497 -16.71 -5.77 -6.78
C GLN A 497 -17.32 -5.09 -5.55
N ASN A 498 -17.24 -5.72 -4.37
CA ASN A 498 -17.76 -5.15 -3.13
C ASN A 498 -16.79 -4.21 -2.43
N HIS A 499 -15.47 -4.42 -2.58
CA HIS A 499 -14.44 -3.80 -1.75
C HIS A 499 -13.38 -2.99 -2.51
N ASN A 500 -13.35 -3.08 -3.84
CA ASN A 500 -12.45 -2.34 -4.72
C ASN A 500 -13.20 -1.44 -5.72
N ALA A 501 -14.44 -1.05 -5.42
CA ALA A 501 -15.23 -0.15 -6.25
C ALA A 501 -15.42 1.18 -5.51
N GLN A 502 -14.70 2.23 -5.94
CA GLN A 502 -14.80 3.57 -5.36
C GLN A 502 -15.54 4.50 -6.32
N LEU A 503 -16.60 5.14 -5.84
CA LEU A 503 -17.26 6.21 -6.58
C LEU A 503 -16.41 7.49 -6.50
N ARG A 504 -16.16 8.12 -7.65
CA ARG A 504 -15.47 9.40 -7.77
C ARG A 504 -16.47 10.53 -8.04
N VAL A 505 -16.07 11.77 -7.74
CA VAL A 505 -16.93 12.97 -7.82
C VAL A 505 -17.53 13.21 -9.22
N ASP A 506 -16.83 12.79 -10.27
CA ASP A 506 -17.34 12.88 -11.65
C ASP A 506 -18.43 11.84 -11.98
N GLY A 507 -18.69 10.92 -11.05
CA GLY A 507 -19.65 9.82 -11.16
C GLY A 507 -19.03 8.51 -11.67
N MET A 508 -17.72 8.46 -11.95
CA MET A 508 -17.06 7.23 -12.38
C MET A 508 -16.84 6.29 -11.20
N VAL A 509 -16.92 4.98 -11.47
CA VAL A 509 -16.50 3.94 -10.53
C VAL A 509 -15.08 3.56 -10.91
N VAL A 510 -14.16 3.70 -9.98
CA VAL A 510 -12.73 3.41 -10.16
C VAL A 510 -12.27 2.33 -9.18
N SER A 511 -11.19 1.66 -9.53
CA SER A 511 -10.64 0.52 -8.79
C SER A 511 -9.12 0.55 -8.87
N ARG A 512 -8.44 0.08 -7.81
CA ARG A 512 -6.98 -0.10 -7.85
C ARG A 512 -6.62 -1.37 -8.61
N GLU A 513 -5.43 -1.38 -9.23
CA GLU A 513 -4.90 -2.53 -9.96
C GLU A 513 -4.25 -3.58 -9.04
N SER A 514 -3.81 -3.17 -7.85
CA SER A 514 -3.25 -4.04 -6.82
C SER A 514 -3.32 -3.37 -5.44
N GLY A 515 -3.10 -4.15 -4.39
CA GLY A 515 -2.92 -3.70 -3.00
C GLY A 515 -4.05 -4.10 -2.05
N LEU A 516 -5.18 -4.62 -2.54
CA LEU A 516 -6.24 -5.18 -1.68
C LEU A 516 -6.02 -6.67 -1.42
N LEU A 517 -6.11 -7.47 -2.47
CA LEU A 517 -6.02 -8.93 -2.40
C LEU A 517 -4.64 -9.43 -2.83
N THR A 518 -3.86 -8.62 -3.54
CA THR A 518 -2.53 -8.92 -4.07
C THR A 518 -1.61 -7.73 -3.82
N TYR A 519 -0.31 -7.97 -3.64
CA TYR A 519 0.65 -6.86 -3.49
C TYR A 519 1.30 -6.43 -4.82
N ASP A 520 1.30 -7.30 -5.83
CA ASP A 520 1.89 -7.06 -7.15
C ASP A 520 0.92 -7.36 -8.32
N GLY A 521 -0.36 -7.57 -8.03
CA GLY A 521 -1.36 -7.98 -9.01
C GLY A 521 -1.49 -9.49 -9.17
N VAL A 522 -0.63 -10.32 -8.56
CA VAL A 522 -0.69 -11.79 -8.67
C VAL A 522 -0.60 -12.46 -7.31
N HIS A 523 0.42 -12.12 -6.53
CA HIS A 523 0.69 -12.77 -5.26
C HIS A 523 -0.15 -12.16 -4.14
N PRO A 524 -0.79 -12.98 -3.29
CA PRO A 524 -1.80 -12.47 -2.37
C PRO A 524 -1.20 -11.60 -1.26
N SER A 525 -1.94 -10.55 -0.88
CA SER A 525 -1.72 -9.80 0.35
C SER A 525 -2.08 -10.65 1.58
N GLU A 526 -1.97 -10.09 2.79
CA GLU A 526 -2.48 -10.76 4.00
C GLU A 526 -3.98 -11.09 3.89
N GLU A 527 -4.78 -10.13 3.38
CA GLU A 527 -6.22 -10.31 3.18
C GLU A 527 -6.52 -11.32 2.05
N GLY A 528 -5.74 -11.29 0.97
CA GLY A 528 -5.84 -12.30 -0.09
C GLY A 528 -5.52 -13.71 0.42
N ASN A 529 -4.46 -13.88 1.20
CA ASN A 529 -4.11 -15.16 1.82
C ASN A 529 -5.16 -15.63 2.83
N ARG A 530 -5.77 -14.72 3.60
CA ARG A 530 -6.90 -15.03 4.48
C ARG A 530 -8.08 -15.58 3.67
N LEU A 531 -8.48 -14.89 2.61
CA LEU A 531 -9.60 -15.31 1.76
C LEU A 531 -9.34 -16.66 1.06
N LEU A 532 -8.12 -16.88 0.53
CA LEU A 532 -7.72 -18.16 -0.03
C LEU A 532 -7.83 -19.29 1.00
N ALA A 533 -7.35 -19.05 2.23
CA ALA A 533 -7.39 -20.05 3.29
C ALA A 533 -8.82 -20.44 3.68
N GLU A 534 -9.75 -19.47 3.75
CA GLU A 534 -11.17 -19.73 4.00
C GLU A 534 -11.80 -20.58 2.88
N LEU A 535 -11.66 -20.16 1.63
CA LEU A 535 -12.27 -20.81 0.48
C LEU A 535 -11.73 -22.23 0.24
N ILE A 536 -10.41 -22.41 0.36
CA ILE A 536 -9.78 -23.72 0.16
C ILE A 536 -10.13 -24.66 1.32
N SER A 537 -10.16 -24.18 2.56
CA SER A 537 -10.55 -25.01 3.71
C SER A 537 -12.00 -25.48 3.59
N ASP A 538 -12.92 -24.61 3.17
CA ASP A 538 -14.30 -24.97 2.88
C ASP A 538 -14.38 -26.07 1.80
N GLY A 539 -13.58 -25.94 0.73
CA GLY A 539 -13.45 -26.97 -0.30
C GLY A 539 -12.98 -28.32 0.22
N VAL A 540 -11.97 -28.33 1.09
CA VAL A 540 -11.47 -29.57 1.72
C VAL A 540 -12.56 -30.20 2.59
N VAL A 541 -13.27 -29.42 3.41
CA VAL A 541 -14.37 -29.91 4.25
C VAL A 541 -15.49 -30.51 3.40
N ARG A 542 -15.89 -29.84 2.31
CA ARG A 542 -16.92 -30.36 1.38
C ARG A 542 -16.47 -31.66 0.71
N ALA A 543 -15.23 -31.74 0.25
CA ALA A 543 -14.70 -32.96 -0.38
C ALA A 543 -14.66 -34.14 0.58
N LEU A 544 -14.35 -33.91 1.86
CA LEU A 544 -14.34 -34.97 2.85
C LEU A 544 -15.75 -35.44 3.22
N ARG A 545 -16.73 -34.54 3.22
CA ARG A 545 -18.15 -34.84 3.47
C ARG A 545 -18.88 -35.47 2.29
N SER A 546 -18.41 -35.30 1.06
CA SER A 546 -19.02 -35.94 -0.11
C SER A 546 -18.75 -37.45 -0.10
N GLU A 547 -19.82 -38.25 -0.20
CA GLU A 547 -19.77 -39.72 -0.26
C GLU A 547 -19.05 -40.27 -1.49
#